data_AF-A0A166E6P6-F1
#
_entry.id   AF-A0A166E6P6-F1
#
_cell.length_a   1.000
_cell.length_b   1.000
_cell.length_c   1.000
_cell.angle_alpha   90.00
_cell.angle_beta   90.00
_cell.angle_gamma   90.00
#
_symmetry.space_group_name_H-M   'P 1'
#
loop_
_entity.id
_entity.type
_entity.pdbx_description
1 polymer ?
#
loop_
_entity_poly.entity_id
_entity_poly.type
_entity_poly.pdbx_seq_one_letter_code
_entity_poly.pdbx_strand_id
1 'polypeptide(L)'
;MDDCAIKEEELQMLFEIGHWVFGYYYESVEFTSDKDLAHVVKKLFEKKKISLKKPRIRPDFVVLPDSSIGFYSLKEHDSGDGPSEIERLLIIELKRPGIKIKIKERNQAEMYATELLNSKHITEKTKVDVYILGSEVEIRGFPLDGTNINIKPMQYHKILANAEKRLLNLRKLIKKTKGISDEITDPDIKEVVSQKSLNID
;
A
#
# COMPACT_ATOMS: atom_id res chain seq x y z
N MET A 1 -7.96 29.04 -7.48
CA MET A 1 -6.86 28.09 -7.70
C MET A 1 -7.05 27.07 -6.61
N ASP A 2 -7.89 26.09 -6.89
CA ASP A 2 -8.48 25.27 -5.85
C ASP A 2 -7.52 24.16 -5.43
N ASP A 3 -7.49 23.96 -4.12
CA ASP A 3 -6.61 23.13 -3.33
C ASP A 3 -6.77 21.64 -3.71
N CYS A 4 -6.09 21.21 -4.78
CA CYS A 4 -5.96 19.81 -5.19
C CYS A 4 -4.92 19.08 -4.31
N ALA A 5 -4.96 19.30 -3.00
CA ALA A 5 -4.18 18.54 -2.05
C ALA A 5 -4.98 17.29 -1.68
N ILE A 6 -4.62 16.14 -2.28
CA ILE A 6 -5.16 14.84 -1.87
C ILE A 6 -4.93 14.70 -0.36
N LYS A 7 -6.00 14.47 0.40
CA LYS A 7 -5.91 14.37 1.86
C LYS A 7 -5.17 13.08 2.24
N GLU A 8 -4.41 13.12 3.33
CA GLU A 8 -3.70 11.94 3.87
C GLU A 8 -4.65 10.73 4.02
N GLU A 9 -5.88 10.99 4.46
CA GLU A 9 -6.95 10.00 4.63
C GLU A 9 -7.38 9.35 3.29
N GLU A 10 -7.39 10.10 2.18
CA GLU A 10 -7.72 9.59 0.85
C GLU A 10 -6.62 8.68 0.30
N LEU A 11 -5.35 9.04 0.54
CA LEU A 11 -4.21 8.17 0.19
C LEU A 11 -4.19 6.90 1.04
N GLN A 12 -4.51 6.99 2.33
CA GLN A 12 -4.66 5.82 3.19
C GLN A 12 -5.73 4.88 2.65
N MET A 13 -6.94 5.38 2.37
CA MET A 13 -8.03 4.58 1.80
C MET A 13 -7.63 3.94 0.47
N LEU A 14 -6.95 4.66 -0.41
CA LEU A 14 -6.50 4.12 -1.70
C LEU A 14 -5.52 2.96 -1.55
N PHE A 15 -4.56 3.07 -0.63
CA PHE A 15 -3.56 2.03 -0.40
C PHE A 15 -4.12 0.83 0.35
N GLU A 16 -5.17 1.02 1.15
CA GLU A 16 -5.92 -0.06 1.80
C GLU A 16 -6.76 -0.89 0.82
N ILE A 17 -7.43 -0.23 -0.14
CA ILE A 17 -8.32 -0.90 -1.10
C ILE A 17 -7.52 -1.53 -2.25
N GLY A 18 -6.27 -1.10 -2.44
CA GLY A 18 -5.51 -1.37 -3.65
C GLY A 18 -4.06 -1.78 -3.45
N HIS A 19 -3.75 -2.78 -2.60
CA HIS A 19 -2.37 -3.29 -2.48
C HIS A 19 -1.75 -3.67 -3.84
N TRP A 20 -2.58 -4.07 -4.80
CA TRP A 20 -2.19 -4.32 -6.18
C TRP A 20 -1.40 -3.17 -6.81
N VAL A 21 -1.52 -1.91 -6.34
CA VAL A 21 -0.72 -0.76 -6.83
C VAL A 21 0.78 -0.91 -6.53
N PHE A 22 1.15 -1.71 -5.55
CA PHE A 22 2.54 -1.97 -5.17
C PHE A 22 3.17 -3.13 -5.95
N GLY A 23 2.38 -3.95 -6.65
CA GLY A 23 2.88 -5.15 -7.32
C GLY A 23 1.81 -6.23 -7.45
N TYR A 24 2.02 -7.16 -8.39
CA TYR A 24 1.10 -8.28 -8.62
C TYR A 24 1.04 -9.24 -7.43
N TYR A 25 2.12 -9.36 -6.66
CA TYR A 25 2.18 -10.23 -5.49
C TYR A 25 1.23 -9.83 -4.36
N TYR A 26 0.71 -8.60 -4.39
CA TYR A 26 -0.17 -8.09 -3.34
C TYR A 26 -1.63 -8.00 -3.81
N GLU A 27 -1.97 -8.63 -4.93
CA GLU A 27 -3.33 -8.68 -5.46
C GLU A 27 -4.19 -9.78 -4.82
N SER A 28 -3.57 -10.76 -4.15
CA SER A 28 -4.31 -11.86 -3.51
C SER A 28 -5.21 -11.37 -2.37
N VAL A 29 -6.41 -11.96 -2.27
CA VAL A 29 -7.35 -11.77 -1.15
C VAL A 29 -6.78 -12.25 0.18
N GLU A 30 -5.81 -13.15 0.15
CA GLU A 30 -5.11 -13.67 1.33
C GLU A 30 -4.10 -12.65 1.88
N PHE A 31 -3.81 -11.60 1.10
CA PHE A 31 -2.92 -10.51 1.48
C PHE A 31 -3.68 -9.48 2.34
N THR A 32 -3.63 -9.66 3.66
CA THR A 32 -4.48 -8.93 4.61
C THR A 32 -3.69 -8.15 5.65
N SER A 33 -4.34 -7.21 6.33
CA SER A 33 -3.69 -6.42 7.38
C SER A 33 -3.34 -7.27 8.60
N ASP A 34 -2.13 -7.07 9.14
CA ASP A 34 -1.62 -7.81 10.28
C ASP A 34 -1.51 -6.91 11.53
N LYS A 35 -2.45 -7.11 12.45
CA LYS A 35 -2.56 -6.39 13.73
C LYS A 35 -1.44 -6.74 14.71
N ASP A 36 -0.96 -7.97 14.66
CA ASP A 36 0.06 -8.45 15.60
C ASP A 36 1.39 -7.77 15.27
N LEU A 37 1.75 -7.70 13.98
CA LEU A 37 2.91 -6.94 13.52
C LEU A 37 2.82 -5.45 13.84
N ALA A 38 1.65 -4.85 13.63
CA ALA A 38 1.42 -3.45 14.00
C ALA A 38 1.63 -3.21 15.51
N HIS A 39 1.17 -4.13 16.36
CA HIS A 39 1.34 -4.04 17.80
C HIS A 39 2.79 -4.17 18.26
N VAL A 40 3.59 -5.01 17.60
CA VAL A 40 5.04 -5.13 17.86
C VAL A 40 5.73 -3.79 17.60
N VAL A 41 5.49 -3.18 16.44
CA VAL A 41 6.11 -1.90 16.09
C VAL A 41 5.59 -0.76 16.96
N LYS A 42 4.32 -0.81 17.37
CA LYS A 42 3.76 0.13 18.34
C LYS A 42 4.53 0.09 19.67
N LYS A 43 4.74 -1.10 20.23
CA LYS A 43 5.53 -1.30 21.47
C LYS A 43 6.97 -0.82 21.31
N LEU A 44 7.58 -1.04 20.15
CA LEU A 44 8.92 -0.53 19.84
C LEU A 44 8.96 1.00 19.96
N PHE A 45 7.98 1.71 19.41
CA PHE A 45 7.92 3.17 19.50
C PHE A 45 7.66 3.67 20.92
N GLU A 46 6.76 3.01 21.66
CA GLU A 46 6.50 3.32 23.07
C GLU A 46 7.79 3.19 23.90
N LYS A 47 8.55 2.09 23.71
CA LYS A 47 9.85 1.87 24.37
C LYS A 47 10.88 2.95 24.01
N LYS A 48 10.85 3.43 22.76
CA LYS A 48 11.70 4.53 22.27
C LYS A 48 11.18 5.93 22.65
N LYS A 49 10.10 6.02 23.43
CA LYS A 49 9.44 7.28 23.83
C LYS A 49 9.03 8.16 22.65
N ILE A 50 8.72 7.53 21.51
CA ILE A 50 8.19 8.22 20.33
C ILE A 50 6.68 8.42 20.52
N SER A 51 6.20 9.65 20.34
CA SER A 51 4.80 10.00 20.56
C SER A 51 3.90 9.32 19.53
N LEU A 52 3.06 8.39 19.98
CA LEU A 52 2.03 7.78 19.15
C LEU A 52 0.71 8.55 19.26
N LYS A 53 0.04 8.76 18.13
CA LYS A 53 -1.34 9.28 18.14
C LYS A 53 -2.31 8.11 18.25
N LYS A 54 -3.42 8.31 18.97
CA LYS A 54 -4.51 7.33 18.97
C LYS A 54 -5.10 7.26 17.55
N PRO A 55 -5.13 6.08 16.91
CA PRO A 55 -5.86 5.95 15.66
C PRO A 55 -7.35 6.19 15.94
N ARG A 56 -7.98 7.09 15.18
CA ARG A 56 -9.42 7.39 15.32
C ARG A 56 -10.30 6.30 14.71
N ILE A 57 -9.81 5.61 13.68
CA ILE A 57 -10.62 4.75 12.81
C ILE A 57 -10.04 3.33 12.70
N ARG A 58 -8.71 3.16 12.74
CA ARG A 58 -8.03 1.89 12.41
C ARG A 58 -7.02 1.43 13.47
N PRO A 59 -7.37 0.48 14.34
CA PRO A 59 -6.49 0.03 15.43
C PRO A 59 -5.27 -0.79 14.95
N ASP A 60 -5.30 -1.24 13.69
CA ASP A 60 -4.27 -2.00 12.97
C ASP A 60 -3.16 -1.14 12.37
N PHE A 61 -3.24 0.19 12.53
CA PHE A 61 -2.23 1.11 12.04
C PHE A 61 -1.41 1.71 13.18
N VAL A 62 -0.15 2.00 12.88
CA VAL A 62 0.71 2.80 13.75
C VAL A 62 0.70 4.24 13.26
N VAL A 63 0.13 5.15 14.05
CA VAL A 63 0.03 6.57 13.71
C VAL A 63 1.08 7.37 14.46
N LEU A 64 2.03 7.92 13.72
CA LEU A 64 3.08 8.82 14.20
C LEU A 64 2.64 10.29 14.04
N PRO A 65 3.40 11.25 14.60
CA PRO A 65 3.08 12.66 14.43
C PRO A 65 3.15 13.10 12.98
N ASP A 66 4.01 12.47 12.19
CA ASP A 66 4.43 12.84 10.85
C ASP A 66 4.19 11.74 9.79
N SER A 67 3.62 10.60 10.19
CA SER A 67 3.34 9.48 9.27
C SER A 67 2.28 8.51 9.80
N SER A 68 1.82 7.63 8.92
CA SER A 68 1.04 6.45 9.26
C SER A 68 1.67 5.20 8.66
N ILE A 69 1.67 4.10 9.41
CA ILE A 69 2.31 2.85 8.99
C ILE A 69 1.29 1.72 9.02
N GLY A 70 1.17 1.01 7.90
CA GLY A 70 0.35 -0.20 7.73
C GLY A 70 1.21 -1.44 7.49
N PHE A 71 0.74 -2.58 8.00
CA PHE A 71 1.39 -3.88 7.88
C PHE A 71 0.43 -4.87 7.24
N TYR A 72 0.91 -5.60 6.24
CA TYR A 72 0.09 -6.52 5.47
C TYR A 72 0.88 -7.79 5.14
N SER A 73 0.29 -8.94 5.37
CA SER A 73 0.99 -10.22 5.27
C SER A 73 0.24 -11.21 4.37
N LEU A 74 1.01 -12.01 3.64
CA LEU A 74 0.60 -13.29 3.09
C LEU A 74 1.18 -14.39 3.96
N LYS A 75 0.32 -15.26 4.47
CA LYS A 75 0.75 -16.45 5.22
C LYS A 75 0.90 -17.62 4.25
N GLU A 76 1.90 -18.47 4.48
CA GLU A 76 2.04 -19.72 3.76
C GLU A 76 0.84 -20.62 4.04
N HIS A 77 0.32 -21.26 2.98
CA HIS A 77 -0.72 -22.26 3.13
C HIS A 77 -0.07 -23.57 3.58
N ASP A 78 0.06 -23.76 4.90
CA ASP A 78 0.56 -25.02 5.44
C ASP A 78 -0.51 -26.11 5.28
N SER A 79 -0.09 -27.28 4.80
CA SER A 79 -0.91 -28.49 4.72
C SER A 79 -0.77 -29.37 5.97
N GLY A 80 0.03 -28.95 6.96
CA GLY A 80 0.29 -29.64 8.23
C GLY A 80 -0.24 -28.91 9.47
N ASP A 81 0.01 -29.50 10.65
CA ASP A 81 -0.45 -29.04 11.96
C ASP A 81 0.38 -27.88 12.58
N GLY A 82 1.21 -27.19 11.78
CA GLY A 82 2.07 -26.09 12.24
C GLY A 82 1.39 -24.71 12.20
N PRO A 83 1.89 -23.71 12.96
CA PRO A 83 1.46 -22.33 12.79
C PRO A 83 1.95 -21.80 11.43
N SER A 84 1.02 -21.26 10.62
CA SER A 84 1.35 -20.71 9.30
C SER A 84 2.39 -19.58 9.39
N GLU A 85 3.53 -19.75 8.72
CA GLU A 85 4.59 -18.74 8.61
C GLU A 85 4.18 -17.60 7.66
N ILE A 86 4.80 -16.42 7.80
CA ILE A 86 4.60 -15.30 6.86
C ILE A 86 5.51 -15.48 5.65
N GLU A 87 4.94 -15.76 4.49
CA GLU A 87 5.67 -15.86 3.21
C GLU A 87 6.16 -14.48 2.76
N ARG A 88 5.27 -13.49 2.83
CA ARG A 88 5.50 -12.13 2.33
C ARG A 88 4.89 -11.10 3.25
N LEU A 89 5.65 -10.04 3.50
CA LEU A 89 5.24 -8.89 4.28
C LEU A 89 5.40 -7.61 3.46
N LEU A 90 4.34 -6.80 3.41
CA LEU A 90 4.33 -5.45 2.87
C LEU A 90 4.15 -4.48 4.04
N ILE A 91 5.11 -3.57 4.19
CA ILE A 91 5.04 -2.47 5.14
C ILE A 91 4.89 -1.19 4.31
N ILE A 92 3.89 -0.37 4.62
CA ILE A 92 3.65 0.91 3.95
C ILE A 92 3.73 2.00 4.99
N GLU A 93 4.76 2.85 4.90
CA GLU A 93 4.82 4.09 5.64
C GLU A 93 4.44 5.26 4.73
N LEU A 94 3.30 5.88 5.04
CA LEU A 94 2.82 7.10 4.39
C LEU A 94 3.28 8.30 5.22
N LYS A 95 4.23 9.09 4.71
CA LYS A 95 4.59 10.36 5.33
C LYS A 95 3.49 11.39 5.13
N ARG A 96 3.49 12.44 5.94
CA ARG A 96 2.68 13.63 5.66
C ARG A 96 3.19 14.40 4.45
N PRO A 97 2.32 15.13 3.73
CA PRO A 97 2.74 16.07 2.70
C PRO A 97 3.82 17.03 3.20
N GLY A 98 4.83 17.30 2.36
CA GLY A 98 5.95 18.17 2.67
C GLY A 98 7.13 17.48 3.37
N ILE A 99 7.00 16.21 3.73
CA ILE A 99 8.13 15.43 4.26
C ILE A 99 8.91 14.80 3.11
N LYS A 100 10.19 15.15 3.07
CA LYS A 100 11.16 14.63 2.12
C LYS A 100 11.79 13.35 2.66
N ILE A 101 11.78 12.28 1.88
CA ILE A 101 12.35 10.99 2.27
C ILE A 101 13.88 11.04 2.11
N LYS A 102 14.57 10.95 3.24
CA LYS A 102 16.04 10.94 3.35
C LYS A 102 16.50 9.68 4.08
N ILE A 103 17.78 9.68 4.48
CA ILE A 103 18.39 8.58 5.22
C ILE A 103 17.68 8.30 6.55
N LYS A 104 17.17 9.32 7.24
CA LYS A 104 16.47 9.17 8.52
C LYS A 104 15.22 8.29 8.36
N GLU A 105 14.40 8.57 7.37
CA GLU A 105 13.17 7.85 7.08
C GLU A 105 13.47 6.42 6.61
N ARG A 106 14.54 6.23 5.82
CA ARG A 106 15.04 4.91 5.45
C ARG A 106 15.43 4.08 6.68
N ASN A 107 16.24 4.66 7.58
CA ASN A 107 16.69 3.96 8.79
C ASN A 107 15.50 3.61 9.71
N GLN A 108 14.46 4.46 9.71
CA GLN A 108 13.23 4.19 10.43
C GLN A 108 12.50 2.96 9.87
N ALA A 109 12.36 2.88 8.54
CA ALA A 109 11.76 1.74 7.86
C ALA A 109 12.55 0.43 8.08
N GLU A 110 13.88 0.50 8.03
CA GLU A 110 14.76 -0.62 8.34
C GLU A 110 14.56 -1.13 9.77
N MET A 111 14.44 -0.21 10.72
CA MET A 111 14.20 -0.53 12.13
C MET A 111 12.91 -1.35 12.33
N TYR A 112 11.84 -1.10 11.57
CA TYR A 112 10.61 -1.90 11.70
C TYR A 112 10.83 -3.34 11.27
N ALA A 113 11.39 -3.53 10.07
CA ALA A 113 11.57 -4.86 9.51
C ALA A 113 12.56 -5.70 10.34
N THR A 114 13.63 -5.07 10.83
CA THR A 114 14.62 -5.71 11.70
C THR A 114 14.06 -6.04 13.08
N GLU A 115 13.22 -5.19 13.68
CA GLU A 115 12.55 -5.51 14.94
C GLU A 115 11.61 -6.73 14.79
N LEU A 116 10.85 -6.81 13.69
CA LEU A 116 9.98 -7.95 13.43
C LEU A 116 10.78 -9.25 13.27
N LEU A 117 11.95 -9.19 12.62
CA LEU A 117 12.86 -10.31 12.48
C LEU A 117 13.47 -10.73 13.84
N ASN A 118 14.00 -9.76 14.59
CA ASN A 118 14.63 -10.01 15.90
C ASN A 118 13.63 -10.53 16.95
N SER A 119 12.37 -10.10 16.86
CA SER A 119 11.29 -10.57 17.72
C SER A 119 10.62 -11.86 17.25
N LYS A 120 11.13 -12.49 16.18
CA LYS A 120 10.64 -13.75 15.59
C LYS A 120 9.20 -13.73 15.10
N HIS A 121 8.67 -12.55 14.73
CA HIS A 121 7.36 -12.44 14.07
C HIS A 121 7.44 -12.70 12.56
N ILE A 122 8.64 -12.55 11.99
CA ILE A 122 8.98 -12.99 10.63
C ILE A 122 10.28 -13.81 10.67
N THR A 123 10.56 -14.56 9.62
CA THR A 123 11.77 -15.38 9.49
C THR A 123 12.70 -14.82 8.43
N GLU A 124 13.93 -15.33 8.35
CA GLU A 124 14.87 -14.97 7.28
C GLU A 124 14.35 -15.31 5.88
N LYS A 125 13.39 -16.24 5.77
CA LYS A 125 12.74 -16.63 4.51
C LYS A 125 11.67 -15.64 4.07
N THR A 126 11.07 -14.91 5.00
CA THR A 126 9.98 -13.96 4.71
C THR A 126 10.47 -12.87 3.76
N LYS A 127 9.76 -12.69 2.64
CA LYS A 127 10.04 -11.61 1.68
C LYS A 127 9.40 -10.33 2.18
N VAL A 128 10.21 -9.34 2.57
CA VAL A 128 9.72 -8.08 3.12
C VAL A 128 9.93 -6.94 2.14
N ASP A 129 8.86 -6.22 1.82
CA ASP A 129 8.92 -4.99 1.04
C ASP A 129 8.42 -3.82 1.89
N VAL A 130 9.27 -2.83 2.12
CA VAL A 130 8.96 -1.64 2.91
C VAL A 130 8.89 -0.43 2.00
N TYR A 131 7.68 0.04 1.70
CA TYR A 131 7.45 1.26 0.94
C TYR A 131 7.41 2.47 1.87
N ILE A 132 8.23 3.47 1.57
CA ILE A 132 8.20 4.78 2.22
C ILE A 132 7.67 5.75 1.19
N LEU A 133 6.48 6.30 1.44
CA LEU A 133 5.77 7.15 0.50
C LEU A 133 5.83 8.60 0.99
N GLY A 134 6.32 9.49 0.13
CA GLY A 134 6.61 10.89 0.44
C GLY A 134 6.29 11.84 -0.71
N SER A 135 6.33 13.15 -0.47
CA SER A 135 6.19 14.13 -1.56
C SER A 135 7.46 14.18 -2.41
N GLU A 136 8.62 14.02 -1.78
CA GLU A 136 9.93 14.06 -2.40
C GLU A 136 10.83 12.94 -1.89
N VAL A 137 11.76 12.47 -2.72
CA VAL A 137 12.70 11.38 -2.42
C VAL A 137 14.11 11.82 -2.79
N GLU A 138 15.03 11.84 -1.82
CA GLU A 138 16.46 12.13 -2.05
C GLU A 138 17.34 10.88 -2.04
N ILE A 139 16.82 9.76 -1.52
CA ILE A 139 17.58 8.54 -1.33
C ILE A 139 17.02 7.41 -2.20
N ARG A 140 17.92 6.58 -2.75
CA ARG A 140 17.55 5.38 -3.48
C ARG A 140 17.18 4.24 -2.53
N GLY A 141 16.24 3.41 -2.96
CA GLY A 141 15.94 2.14 -2.32
C GLY A 141 16.99 1.08 -2.69
N PHE A 142 17.40 0.29 -1.71
CA PHE A 142 18.26 -0.87 -1.92
C PHE A 142 17.83 -1.97 -0.94
N PRO A 143 18.01 -3.26 -1.29
CA PRO A 143 17.91 -4.35 -0.34
C PRO A 143 18.83 -4.13 0.86
N LEU A 144 18.45 -4.66 2.01
CA LEU A 144 19.34 -4.75 3.16
C LEU A 144 20.21 -6.00 2.99
N ASP A 145 21.54 -5.80 3.00
CA ASP A 145 22.51 -6.85 2.68
C ASP A 145 22.32 -8.11 3.54
N GLY A 146 22.32 -9.27 2.88
CA GLY A 146 22.17 -10.56 3.55
C GLY A 146 20.75 -10.86 4.06
N THR A 147 19.74 -10.07 3.69
CA THR A 147 18.36 -10.28 4.11
C THR A 147 17.38 -10.27 2.93
N ASN A 148 16.15 -10.74 3.17
CA ASN A 148 15.04 -10.64 2.22
C ASN A 148 14.23 -9.34 2.38
N ILE A 149 14.83 -8.28 2.94
CA ILE A 149 14.19 -7.00 3.22
C ILE A 149 14.56 -5.97 2.15
N ASN A 150 13.55 -5.44 1.45
CA ASN A 150 13.70 -4.43 0.42
C ASN A 150 13.05 -3.11 0.84
N ILE A 151 13.87 -2.06 1.01
CA ILE A 151 13.38 -0.72 1.35
C ILE A 151 13.22 0.10 0.07
N LYS A 152 12.01 0.63 -0.15
CA LYS A 152 11.56 1.27 -1.40
C LYS A 152 11.00 2.68 -1.13
N PRO A 153 11.86 3.70 -1.03
CA PRO A 153 11.45 5.10 -1.07
C PRO A 153 10.75 5.45 -2.39
N MET A 154 9.58 6.07 -2.33
CA MET A 154 8.82 6.47 -3.52
C MET A 154 7.99 7.72 -3.29
N GLN A 155 7.76 8.48 -4.36
CA GLN A 155 6.83 9.60 -4.33
C GLN A 155 5.39 9.11 -4.52
N TYR A 156 4.42 9.72 -3.86
CA TYR A 156 3.00 9.32 -4.00
C TYR A 156 2.54 9.32 -5.46
N HIS A 157 2.93 10.34 -6.24
CA HIS A 157 2.53 10.48 -7.64
C HIS A 157 2.97 9.29 -8.51
N LYS A 158 4.10 8.63 -8.19
CA LYS A 158 4.57 7.46 -8.92
C LYS A 158 3.68 6.25 -8.66
N ILE A 159 3.22 6.07 -7.42
CA ILE A 159 2.25 5.02 -7.09
C ILE A 159 0.92 5.28 -7.80
N LEU A 160 0.43 6.52 -7.76
CA LEU A 160 -0.82 6.91 -8.44
C LEU A 160 -0.72 6.67 -9.95
N ALA A 161 0.38 7.08 -10.58
CA ALA A 161 0.62 6.83 -12.00
C ALA A 161 0.70 5.33 -12.33
N ASN A 162 1.26 4.51 -11.44
CA ASN A 162 1.27 3.05 -11.60
C ASN A 162 -0.14 2.46 -11.48
N ALA A 163 -0.95 2.97 -10.54
CA ALA A 163 -2.33 2.58 -10.37
C ALA A 163 -3.15 2.88 -11.63
N GLU A 164 -3.06 4.11 -12.14
CA GLU A 164 -3.73 4.55 -13.36
C GLU A 164 -3.36 3.66 -14.56
N LYS A 165 -2.07 3.42 -14.79
CA LYS A 165 -1.60 2.56 -15.89
C LYS A 165 -2.18 1.15 -15.83
N ARG A 166 -2.19 0.54 -14.64
CA ARG A 166 -2.74 -0.80 -14.43
C ARG A 166 -4.25 -0.83 -14.66
N LEU A 167 -5.00 0.16 -14.17
CA LEU A 167 -6.44 0.27 -14.41
C LEU A 167 -6.75 0.41 -15.90
N LEU A 168 -5.99 1.26 -16.62
CA LEU A 168 -6.12 1.43 -18.07
C LEU A 168 -5.81 0.12 -18.81
N ASN A 169 -4.78 -0.61 -18.40
CA ASN A 169 -4.45 -1.91 -18.98
C ASN A 169 -5.52 -2.97 -18.71
N LEU A 170 -6.07 -3.01 -17.50
CA LEU A 170 -7.18 -3.88 -17.16
C LEU A 170 -8.42 -3.56 -18.01
N ARG A 171 -8.76 -2.27 -18.16
CA ARG A 171 -9.85 -1.83 -19.04
C ARG A 171 -9.63 -2.26 -20.49
N LYS A 172 -8.41 -2.11 -21.03
CA LYS A 172 -8.05 -2.57 -22.38
C LYS A 172 -8.21 -4.09 -22.52
N LEU A 173 -7.78 -4.85 -21.51
CA LEU A 173 -7.92 -6.31 -21.50
C LEU A 173 -9.39 -6.73 -21.49
N ILE A 174 -10.23 -6.11 -20.64
CA ILE A 174 -11.67 -6.39 -20.59
C ILE A 174 -12.33 -6.12 -21.94
N LYS A 175 -12.03 -4.97 -22.58
CA LYS A 175 -12.53 -4.64 -23.92
C LYS A 175 -12.15 -5.69 -24.96
N LYS A 176 -10.86 -6.08 -24.98
CA LYS A 176 -10.34 -7.11 -25.89
C LYS A 176 -11.03 -8.47 -25.66
N THR A 177 -11.18 -8.90 -24.42
CA THR A 177 -11.71 -10.23 -24.07
C THR A 177 -13.22 -10.32 -24.25
N LYS A 178 -13.97 -9.28 -23.88
CA LYS A 178 -15.43 -9.27 -23.98
C LYS A 178 -15.95 -8.77 -25.33
N GLY A 179 -15.06 -8.38 -26.26
CA GLY A 179 -15.46 -7.75 -27.53
C GLY A 179 -16.25 -6.46 -27.34
N ILE A 180 -16.17 -5.85 -26.14
CA ILE A 180 -16.90 -4.62 -25.81
C ILE A 180 -16.16 -3.47 -26.49
N SER A 181 -16.70 -2.99 -27.61
CA SER A 181 -16.33 -1.69 -28.18
C SER A 181 -16.84 -0.57 -27.27
N ASP A 182 -16.26 0.63 -27.36
CA ASP A 182 -16.84 1.82 -26.69
C ASP A 182 -18.16 2.26 -27.35
N GLU A 183 -18.58 1.60 -28.44
CA GLU A 183 -19.91 1.77 -28.99
C GLU A 183 -20.91 1.06 -28.10
N ILE A 184 -21.94 1.79 -27.67
CA ILE A 184 -23.10 1.18 -27.02
C ILE A 184 -23.75 0.24 -28.05
N THR A 185 -23.50 -1.06 -27.89
CA THR A 185 -24.02 -2.12 -28.77
C THR A 185 -25.41 -2.58 -28.36
N ASP A 186 -25.82 -2.27 -27.13
CA ASP A 186 -27.15 -2.57 -26.61
C ASP A 186 -28.14 -1.51 -27.12
N PRO A 187 -29.14 -1.89 -27.95
CA PRO A 187 -30.07 -0.96 -28.57
C PRO A 187 -30.90 -0.18 -27.53
N ASP A 188 -31.22 -0.79 -26.38
CA ASP A 188 -32.02 -0.17 -25.33
C ASP A 188 -31.20 0.91 -24.59
N ILE A 189 -29.91 0.64 -24.37
CA ILE A 189 -28.98 1.63 -23.76
C ILE A 189 -28.71 2.77 -24.76
N LYS A 190 -28.66 2.47 -26.06
CA LYS A 190 -28.37 3.45 -27.11
C LYS A 190 -29.48 4.50 -27.22
N GLU A 191 -30.73 4.07 -27.10
CA GLU A 191 -31.90 4.95 -27.09
C GLU A 191 -31.87 5.90 -25.89
N VAL A 192 -31.64 5.38 -24.68
CA VAL A 192 -31.60 6.18 -23.44
C VAL A 192 -30.46 7.21 -23.44
N VAL A 193 -29.27 6.84 -23.96
CA VAL A 193 -28.13 7.77 -24.05
C VAL A 193 -28.36 8.83 -25.14
N SER A 194 -29.02 8.48 -26.25
CA SER A 194 -29.39 9.45 -27.29
C SER A 194 -30.42 10.48 -26.80
N GLN A 195 -31.40 10.05 -26.01
CA GLN A 195 -32.45 10.92 -25.46
C GLN A 195 -31.89 11.91 -24.42
N LYS A 196 -30.87 11.51 -23.64
CA LYS A 196 -30.21 12.39 -22.67
C LYS A 196 -29.36 13.49 -23.31
N SER A 197 -28.89 13.27 -24.54
CA SER A 197 -28.10 14.22 -25.32
C SER A 197 -28.95 15.33 -25.95
N LEU A 198 -30.27 15.12 -26.04
CA LEU A 198 -31.24 16.04 -26.65
C LEU A 198 -31.97 16.93 -25.62
N ASN A 199 -31.75 16.71 -24.32
CA ASN A 199 -32.42 17.43 -23.22
C ASN A 199 -31.47 18.34 -22.43
N ILE A 200 -30.42 18.84 -23.08
CA ILE A 200 -29.55 19.89 -22.52
C ILE A 200 -29.76 21.15 -23.37
N ASP A 201 -30.87 21.83 -23.12
CA ASP A 201 -31.09 23.25 -23.40
C ASP A 201 -31.65 23.91 -22.14
#